data_AF-A0A6N8BHJ5-F1
#
_entry.id   AF-A0A6N8BHJ5-F1
#
_cell.length_a   1.000
_cell.length_b   1.000
_cell.length_c   1.000
_cell.angle_alpha   90.00
_cell.angle_beta   90.00
_cell.angle_gamma   90.00
#
_symmetry.space_group_name_H-M   'P 1'
#
loop_
_entity.id
_entity.type
_entity.pdbx_description
1 polymer ?
#
loop_
_entity_poly.entity_id
_entity_poly.type
_entity_poly.pdbx_seq_one_letter_code
_entity_poly.pdbx_strand_id
1 'polypeptide(L)'
;MYRGKLREEVTWSALALCILLKYTPEQALERLCPEYPVGGDVYTIEDTQDMSRMKESGMTYSEVAKCYNIERTGVYRRIKKLQDREAAAKLVPGMKVRCR
;
A
#
# COMPACT_ATOMS: atom_id res chain seq x y z
N MET A 1 11.14 -11.77 -8.21
CA MET A 1 11.42 -13.12 -7.65
C MET A 1 11.92 -12.90 -6.23
N TYR A 2 11.20 -13.13 -5.13
CA TYR A 2 10.64 -14.39 -4.58
C TYR A 2 9.38 -14.13 -3.70
N ARG A 3 8.31 -13.52 -4.25
CA ARG A 3 7.17 -13.03 -3.42
C ARG A 3 6.19 -14.10 -2.88
N GLY A 4 6.31 -15.36 -3.30
CA GLY A 4 5.35 -16.44 -2.94
C GLY A 4 5.74 -17.26 -1.70
N LYS A 5 6.92 -17.87 -1.70
CA LYS A 5 7.36 -18.82 -0.65
C LYS A 5 7.67 -18.15 0.70
N LEU A 6 8.22 -16.94 0.68
CA LEU A 6 8.50 -16.16 1.90
C LEU A 6 7.23 -15.85 2.71
N ARG A 7 6.04 -15.87 2.09
CA ARG A 7 4.79 -15.48 2.75
C ARG A 7 4.31 -16.55 3.73
N GLU A 8 4.40 -17.82 3.38
CA GLU A 8 3.88 -18.91 4.22
C GLU A 8 4.75 -19.09 5.46
N GLU A 9 6.07 -19.14 5.30
CA GLU A 9 7.02 -19.33 6.41
C GLU A 9 6.96 -18.19 7.44
N VAL A 10 6.86 -16.94 6.98
CA VAL A 10 6.71 -15.77 7.87
C VAL A 10 5.36 -15.80 8.59
N THR A 11 4.29 -16.24 7.93
CA THR A 11 2.95 -16.32 8.55
C THR A 11 2.90 -17.36 9.65
N TRP A 12 3.44 -18.56 9.42
CA TRP A 12 3.51 -19.61 10.44
C TRP A 12 4.42 -19.22 11.60
N SER A 13 5.54 -18.56 11.32
CA SER A 13 6.45 -18.03 12.34
C SER A 13 5.78 -16.94 13.18
N ALA A 14 5.01 -16.04 12.55
CA ALA A 14 4.28 -14.99 13.27
C ALA A 14 3.20 -15.59 14.18
N LEU A 15 2.47 -16.60 13.71
CA LEU A 15 1.49 -17.33 14.51
C LEU A 15 2.16 -18.01 15.73
N ALA A 16 3.31 -18.65 15.53
CA ALA A 16 4.06 -19.27 16.62
C ALA A 16 4.49 -18.23 17.67
N LEU A 17 4.93 -17.04 17.26
CA LEU A 17 5.26 -15.95 18.17
C LEU A 17 4.04 -15.43 18.94
N CYS A 18 2.87 -15.33 18.30
CA CYS A 18 1.63 -14.94 18.96
C CYS A 18 1.25 -15.94 20.08
N ILE A 19 1.39 -17.24 19.81
CA ILE A 19 1.02 -18.30 20.75
C ILE A 19 2.04 -18.40 21.90
N LEU A 20 3.33 -18.41 21.57
CA LEU A 20 4.40 -18.68 22.55
C LEU A 20 4.75 -17.48 23.41
N LEU A 21 4.66 -16.26 22.87
CA LEU A 21 5.10 -15.03 23.54
C LEU A 21 3.94 -14.07 23.85
N LYS A 22 2.69 -14.46 23.58
CA LYS A 22 1.48 -13.63 23.74
C LYS A 22 1.58 -12.27 23.01
N TYR A 23 2.30 -12.22 21.91
CA TYR A 23 2.35 -11.03 21.06
C TYR A 23 1.06 -10.87 20.25
N THR A 24 0.72 -9.63 19.90
CA THR A 24 -0.30 -9.39 18.88
C THR A 24 0.28 -9.72 17.49
N PRO A 25 -0.55 -10.11 16.51
CA PRO A 25 -0.07 -10.44 15.17
C PRO A 25 0.75 -9.33 14.52
N GLU A 26 0.44 -8.06 14.82
CA GLU A 26 1.19 -6.89 14.34
C GLU A 26 2.61 -6.82 14.93
N GLN A 27 2.73 -7.05 16.24
CA GLN A 27 4.03 -7.08 16.94
C GLN A 27 4.89 -8.25 16.49
N ALA A 28 4.27 -9.42 16.28
CA ALA A 28 4.96 -10.60 15.76
C ALA A 28 5.49 -10.36 14.33
N LEU A 29 4.70 -9.71 13.47
CA LEU A 29 5.10 -9.37 12.10
C LEU A 29 6.25 -8.35 12.08
N GLU A 30 6.13 -7.28 12.88
CA GLU A 30 7.14 -6.22 12.98
C GLU A 30 8.51 -6.79 13.39
N ARG A 31 8.51 -7.77 14.29
CA ARG A 31 9.75 -8.39 14.79
C ARG A 31 10.35 -9.41 13.82
N LEU A 32 9.52 -10.10 13.04
CA LEU A 32 9.97 -11.08 12.03
C LEU A 32 10.45 -10.41 10.74
N CYS A 33 9.80 -9.33 10.33
CA CYS A 33 10.13 -8.59 9.13
C CYS A 33 9.90 -7.09 9.38
N PRO A 34 10.90 -6.37 9.93
CA PRO A 34 10.81 -4.92 10.09
C PRO A 34 10.72 -4.17 8.75
N GLU A 35 11.14 -4.82 7.65
CA GLU A 35 10.96 -4.32 6.28
C GLU A 35 9.56 -4.58 5.71
N TYR A 36 8.71 -5.38 6.38
CA TYR A 36 7.34 -5.59 5.94
C TYR A 36 6.47 -4.50 6.55
N PRO A 37 5.98 -3.54 5.75
CA PRO A 37 5.07 -2.55 6.29
C PRO A 37 3.79 -3.29 6.71
N VAL A 38 3.52 -3.29 8.02
CA VAL A 38 2.25 -3.77 8.57
C VAL A 38 1.17 -2.80 8.10
N GLY A 39 0.59 -3.07 6.92
CA GLY A 39 -0.48 -2.27 6.33
C GLY A 39 -0.07 -1.08 5.47
N GLY A 40 1.18 -0.96 5.03
CA GLY A 40 1.62 0.15 4.17
C GLY A 40 1.54 -0.18 2.68
N ASP A 41 0.84 0.64 1.91
CA ASP A 41 1.06 0.72 0.46
C ASP A 41 2.57 0.89 0.24
N VAL A 42 3.21 -0.03 -0.50
CA VAL A 42 4.62 0.08 -0.93
C VAL A 42 4.88 1.37 -1.75
N TYR A 43 3.82 2.12 -2.04
CA TYR A 43 3.81 3.29 -2.89
C TYR A 43 3.25 4.45 -2.09
N THR A 44 3.99 5.54 -2.12
CA THR A 44 3.67 6.77 -1.40
C THR A 44 2.51 7.52 -2.06
N ILE A 45 2.02 8.56 -1.39
CA ILE A 45 1.07 9.50 -1.97
C ILE A 45 1.69 10.20 -3.19
N GLU A 46 2.99 10.49 -3.14
CA GLU A 46 3.74 11.10 -4.24
C GLU A 46 3.77 10.19 -5.47
N ASP A 47 4.01 8.89 -5.28
CA ASP A 47 3.92 7.91 -6.37
C ASP A 47 2.54 7.87 -7.01
N THR A 48 1.49 8.01 -6.18
CA THR A 48 0.11 8.03 -6.68
C THR A 48 -0.21 9.32 -7.44
N GLN A 49 0.35 10.45 -7.02
CA GLN A 49 0.24 11.71 -7.76
C GLN A 49 0.97 11.62 -9.10
N ASP A 50 2.14 11.00 -9.14
CA ASP A 50 2.90 10.80 -10.37
C ASP A 50 2.17 9.86 -11.34
N MET A 51 1.56 8.77 -10.84
CA MET A 51 0.63 7.94 -11.63
C MET A 51 -0.53 8.77 -12.23
N SER A 52 -1.09 9.73 -11.47
CA SER A 52 -2.15 10.62 -11.98
C SER A 52 -1.64 11.54 -13.08
N ARG A 53 -0.46 12.15 -12.89
CA ARG A 53 0.18 13.01 -13.91
C ARG A 53 0.49 12.27 -15.19
N MET A 54 0.95 11.02 -15.10
CA MET A 54 1.14 10.16 -16.28
C MET A 54 -0.17 9.85 -17.02
N LYS A 55 -1.28 9.71 -16.29
CA LYS A 55 -2.60 9.56 -16.92
C LYS A 55 -3.05 10.83 -17.62
N GLU A 56 -2.74 12.00 -17.06
CA GLU A 56 -3.04 13.32 -17.64
C GLU A 56 -2.17 13.61 -18.87
N SER A 57 -0.92 13.13 -18.91
CA SER A 57 -0.04 13.24 -20.08
C SER A 57 -0.42 12.31 -21.25
N GLY A 58 -1.47 11.50 -21.08
CA GLY A 58 -2.01 10.65 -22.14
C GLY A 58 -1.59 9.18 -22.05
N MET A 59 -0.79 8.77 -21.06
CA MET A 59 -0.47 7.35 -20.90
C MET A 59 -1.70 6.53 -20.51
N THR A 60 -1.75 5.29 -20.96
CA THR A 60 -2.78 4.32 -20.59
C THR A 60 -2.49 3.74 -19.20
N TYR A 61 -3.53 3.25 -18.52
CA TYR A 61 -3.35 2.55 -17.24
C TYR A 61 -2.42 1.33 -17.34
N SER A 62 -2.35 0.70 -18.53
CA SER A 62 -1.47 -0.44 -18.80
C SER A 62 -0.01 -0.03 -18.88
N GLU A 63 0.30 1.16 -19.39
CA GLU A 63 1.67 1.69 -19.46
C GLU A 63 2.14 2.14 -18.08
N VAL A 64 1.29 2.86 -17.34
CA VAL A 64 1.58 3.23 -15.95
C VAL A 64 1.79 1.99 -15.08
N ALA A 65 0.97 0.96 -15.26
CA ALA A 65 1.12 -0.33 -14.59
C ALA A 65 2.50 -0.97 -14.85
N LYS A 66 3.00 -0.89 -16.09
CA LYS A 66 4.34 -1.38 -16.46
C LYS A 66 5.45 -0.57 -15.77
N CYS A 67 5.34 0.76 -15.72
CA CYS A 67 6.34 1.62 -15.08
C CYS A 67 6.52 1.29 -13.59
N TYR A 68 5.41 1.02 -12.89
CA TYR A 68 5.44 0.73 -11.44
C TYR A 68 5.43 -0.75 -11.10
N ASN A 69 5.44 -1.63 -12.11
CA ASN A 69 5.36 -3.07 -11.98
C ASN A 69 4.18 -3.53 -11.08
N ILE A 70 3.01 -2.95 -11.32
CA ILE A 70 1.75 -3.26 -10.63
C ILE A 70 0.66 -3.66 -11.60
N GLU A 71 -0.40 -4.28 -11.08
CA GLU A 71 -1.57 -4.57 -11.88
C GLU A 71 -2.31 -3.29 -12.27
N ARG A 72 -2.88 -3.26 -13.49
CA ARG A 72 -3.69 -2.16 -14.01
C ARG A 72 -4.82 -1.76 -13.05
N THR A 73 -5.48 -2.74 -12.44
CA THR A 73 -6.55 -2.53 -11.46
C THR A 73 -6.02 -1.82 -10.20
N GLY A 74 -4.79 -2.10 -9.80
CA GLY A 74 -4.08 -1.42 -8.71
C GLY A 74 -3.84 0.06 -9.00
N VAL A 75 -3.39 0.40 -10.22
CA VAL A 75 -3.23 1.80 -10.66
C VAL A 75 -4.57 2.55 -10.58
N TYR A 76 -5.64 1.96 -11.12
CA TYR A 76 -6.97 2.57 -11.13
C TYR A 76 -7.48 2.86 -9.71
N ARG A 77 -7.39 1.87 -8.81
CA ARG A 77 -7.85 2.02 -7.42
C ARG A 77 -7.13 3.16 -6.70
N ARG A 78 -5.82 3.33 -6.95
CA ARG A 78 -5.02 4.37 -6.32
C ARG A 78 -5.36 5.76 -6.80
N ILE A 79 -5.43 5.94 -8.11
CA ILE A 79 -5.79 7.23 -8.70
C ILE A 79 -7.21 7.62 -8.25
N LYS A 80 -8.15 6.67 -8.25
CA LYS A 80 -9.51 6.92 -7.76
C LYS A 80 -9.53 7.33 -6.28
N LYS A 81 -8.82 6.61 -5.42
CA LYS A 81 -8.72 6.93 -3.99
C LYS A 81 -8.09 8.31 -3.75
N LEU A 82 -7.12 8.72 -4.57
CA LEU A 82 -6.54 10.06 -4.51
C LEU A 82 -7.59 11.13 -4.86
N GLN A 83 -8.32 10.94 -5.97
CA GLN A 83 -9.39 11.85 -6.39
C GLN A 83 -10.51 11.96 -5.35
N ASP A 84 -10.93 10.84 -4.75
CA ASP A 84 -11.93 10.83 -3.69
C ASP A 84 -11.46 11.63 -2.46
N ARG A 85 -10.17 11.54 -2.11
CA ARG A 85 -9.58 12.33 -1.01
C ARG A 85 -9.51 13.82 -1.33
N GLU A 86 -9.15 14.18 -2.56
CA GLU A 86 -9.13 15.57 -3.02
C GLU A 86 -10.54 16.17 -3.08
N ALA A 87 -11.53 15.40 -3.54
CA ALA A 87 -12.93 15.79 -3.54
C ALA A 87 -13.46 16.00 -2.11
N ALA A 88 -13.14 15.08 -1.19
CA ALA A 88 -13.49 15.21 0.22
C ALA A 88 -12.82 16.45 0.87
N ALA A 89 -11.56 16.75 0.52
CA ALA A 89 -10.85 17.92 1.01
C ALA A 89 -11.47 19.25 0.51
N LYS A 90 -12.02 19.28 -0.71
CA LYS A 90 -12.72 20.47 -1.24
C LYS A 90 -14.07 20.73 -0.55
N LEU A 91 -14.71 19.70 0.01
CA LEU A 91 -16.00 19.81 0.69
C LEU A 91 -15.88 20.23 2.17
N VAL A 92 -14.72 20.03 2.80
CA VAL A 92 -14.48 20.42 4.21
C VAL A 92 -13.12 21.13 4.33
N PRO A 93 -13.04 22.46 4.12
CA PRO A 93 -11.80 23.20 4.29
C PRO A 93 -11.43 23.25 5.78
N GLY A 94 -10.58 22.32 6.24
CA GLY A 94 -9.99 22.39 7.59
C GLY A 94 -9.66 21.08 8.32
N MET A 95 -10.08 19.90 7.83
CA MET A 95 -9.75 18.63 8.51
C MET A 95 -8.39 18.08 8.06
N LYS A 96 -7.37 18.22 8.91
CA LYS A 96 -6.10 17.48 8.78
C LYS A 96 -6.39 15.98 8.91
N VAL A 97 -6.34 15.26 7.79
CA VAL A 97 -6.45 13.80 7.77
C VAL A 97 -5.17 13.23 8.39
N ARG A 98 -5.21 12.91 9.69
CA ARG A 98 -4.15 12.16 10.36
C ARG A 98 -4.09 10.77 9.74
N CYS A 99 -3.00 10.49 9.03
CA CYS A 99 -2.68 9.13 8.61
C CYS A 99 -2.11 8.38 9.83
N ARG A 100 -2.73 7.27 10.20
CA ARG A 100 -2.14 6.22 11.03
C ARG A 100 -1.62 5.14 10.11
#